data_AF-A0A6G5R4N2-F1
#
_entry.id   AF-A0A6G5R4N2-F1
#
_cell.length_a   1.000
_cell.length_b   1.000
_cell.length_c   1.000
_cell.angle_alpha   90.00
_cell.angle_beta   90.00
_cell.angle_gamma   90.00
#
_symmetry.space_group_name_H-M   'P 1'
#
loop_
_entity.id
_entity.type
_entity.pdbx_description
1 polymer ?
#
loop_
_entity_poly.entity_id
_entity_poly.type
_entity_poly.pdbx_seq_one_letter_code
_entity_poly.pdbx_strand_id
1 'polypeptide(L)'
;MADFKEKHKECTIELLGLSVGENTPYKIMVDFFDQKFDEYKIPEEKRIQFFANMLPSMIMSFTTSAMQLALDLAYKHLTFETELQGLQKQNQALDENIKGIQEQTRNTRLKNDELEEQKELRRQGLEKQNLLLDAQIQKLKDETALAKSQQKAIDRQVVDNRLIKVSSILKDSVSENHAGGMVVPAEMIKYFLDVLHYTIKDDVQNINKPSNYTMTKK
;
A
#
# COMPACT_ATOMS: atom_id res chain seq x y z
N MET A 1 24.72 50.46 18.13
CA MET A 1 25.92 50.11 18.93
C MET A 1 26.35 51.22 19.90
N ALA A 2 26.35 52.50 19.53
CA ALA A 2 26.71 53.60 20.45
C ALA A 2 25.74 53.73 21.64
N ASP A 3 24.44 53.68 21.37
CA ASP A 3 23.34 53.76 22.36
C ASP A 3 23.39 52.61 23.42
N PHE A 4 23.93 51.45 23.02
CA PHE A 4 24.02 50.26 23.88
C PHE A 4 25.11 50.37 24.95
N LYS A 5 26.22 51.05 24.62
CA LYS A 5 27.30 51.33 25.58
C LYS A 5 26.86 52.35 26.63
N GLU A 6 26.05 53.34 26.23
CA GLU A 6 25.51 54.36 27.12
C GLU A 6 24.52 53.77 28.12
N LYS A 7 23.53 52.99 27.64
CA LYS A 7 22.53 52.35 28.50
C LYS A 7 23.12 51.36 29.52
N HIS A 8 24.11 50.56 29.11
CA HIS A 8 24.82 49.68 30.03
C HIS A 8 25.62 50.45 31.08
N LYS A 9 26.25 51.57 30.68
CA LYS A 9 26.99 52.42 31.59
C LYS A 9 26.05 53.06 32.61
N GLU A 10 24.87 53.52 32.19
CA GLU A 10 23.83 54.04 33.09
C GLU A 10 23.33 52.98 34.07
N CYS A 11 22.91 51.79 33.61
CA CYS A 11 22.47 50.71 34.51
C CYS A 11 23.56 50.29 35.50
N THR A 12 24.83 50.29 35.08
CA THR A 12 25.95 49.93 35.97
C THR A 12 26.18 51.03 37.01
N ILE A 13 26.10 52.29 36.63
CA ILE A 13 26.20 53.45 37.56
C ILE A 13 25.03 53.43 38.54
N GLU A 14 23.82 53.09 38.09
CA GLU A 14 22.63 53.02 38.93
C GLU A 14 22.69 51.84 39.92
N LEU A 15 23.13 50.66 39.48
CA LEU A 15 23.39 49.50 40.35
C LEU A 15 24.50 49.78 41.38
N LEU A 16 25.54 50.51 40.99
CA LEU A 16 26.58 50.97 41.90
C LEU A 16 26.02 52.03 42.88
N GLY A 17 25.22 52.98 42.43
CA GLY A 17 24.58 53.96 43.31
C GLY A 17 23.68 53.32 44.37
N LEU A 18 22.92 52.29 43.96
CA LEU A 18 22.08 51.48 44.86
C LEU A 18 22.89 50.64 45.86
N SER A 19 24.16 50.32 45.56
CA SER A 19 25.04 49.57 46.48
C SER A 19 25.75 50.44 47.52
N VAL A 20 25.68 51.78 47.41
CA VAL A 20 26.25 52.75 48.38
C VAL A 20 25.20 53.59 49.14
N GLY A 21 23.90 53.42 48.85
CA GLY A 21 22.81 54.17 49.49
C GLY A 21 22.51 53.81 50.97
N GLU A 22 21.58 54.56 51.59
CA GLU A 22 21.22 54.43 53.01
C GLU A 22 20.56 53.10 53.41
N ASN A 23 20.04 52.33 52.46
CA ASN A 23 19.38 51.02 52.70
C ASN A 23 20.21 49.86 52.15
N THR A 24 21.54 50.00 52.16
CA THR A 24 22.43 48.96 51.66
C THR A 24 22.64 47.87 52.70
N PRO A 25 22.86 46.62 52.25
CA PRO A 25 23.29 45.52 53.14
C PRO A 25 24.53 45.89 53.97
N TYR A 26 25.37 46.80 53.47
CA TYR A 26 26.54 47.34 54.15
C TYR A 26 26.17 48.13 55.41
N LYS A 27 25.23 49.08 55.33
CA LYS A 27 24.83 49.88 56.49
C LYS A 27 24.13 49.04 57.55
N ILE A 28 23.26 48.12 57.14
CA ILE A 28 22.60 47.15 58.03
C ILE A 28 23.63 46.24 58.73
N MET A 29 24.66 45.78 58.02
CA MET A 29 25.74 44.98 58.61
C MET A 29 26.62 45.79 59.56
N VAL A 30 27.00 47.01 59.20
CA VAL A 30 27.80 47.89 60.06
C VAL A 30 27.04 48.19 61.36
N ASP A 31 25.75 48.55 61.26
CA ASP A 31 24.90 48.79 62.43
C ASP A 31 24.77 47.53 63.32
N PHE A 32 24.65 46.35 62.71
CA PHE A 32 24.64 45.06 63.43
C PHE A 32 25.97 44.78 64.13
N PHE A 33 27.10 45.04 63.47
CA PHE A 33 28.42 44.83 64.06
C PHE A 33 28.72 45.83 65.17
N ASP A 34 28.35 47.10 65.03
CA ASP A 34 28.49 48.10 66.08
C ASP A 34 27.68 47.72 67.32
N GLN A 35 26.43 47.26 67.13
CA GLN A 35 25.59 46.77 68.22
C GLN A 35 26.21 45.58 68.96
N LYS A 36 26.85 44.66 68.22
CA LYS A 36 27.57 43.51 68.81
C LYS A 36 28.91 43.90 69.43
N PHE A 37 29.64 44.85 68.88
CA PHE A 37 30.89 45.32 69.44
C PHE A 37 30.69 46.06 70.75
N ASP A 38 29.57 46.76 70.91
CA ASP A 38 29.15 47.38 72.16
C ASP A 38 28.72 46.33 73.20
N GLU A 39 27.98 45.29 72.79
CA GLU A 39 27.60 44.15 73.66
C GLU A 39 28.83 43.42 74.23
N TYR A 40 29.86 43.22 73.41
CA TYR A 40 31.10 42.53 73.81
C TYR A 40 32.22 43.45 74.33
N LYS A 41 31.98 44.77 74.45
CA LYS A 41 32.96 45.78 74.90
C LYS A 41 34.31 45.68 74.18
N ILE A 42 34.29 45.48 72.85
CA ILE A 42 35.53 45.35 72.08
C ILE A 42 36.23 46.73 71.98
N PRO A 43 37.55 46.83 72.22
CA PRO A 43 38.31 48.08 72.08
C PRO A 43 38.24 48.65 70.66
N GLU A 44 38.20 49.98 70.56
CA GLU A 44 38.04 50.72 69.30
C GLU A 44 39.09 50.36 68.24
N GLU A 45 40.35 50.14 68.64
CA GLU A 45 41.42 49.68 67.75
C GLU A 45 41.10 48.35 67.04
N LYS A 46 40.47 47.41 67.76
CA LYS A 46 40.12 46.09 67.21
C LYS A 46 38.90 46.16 66.30
N ARG A 47 37.97 47.08 66.57
CA ARG A 47 36.82 47.37 65.69
C ARG A 47 37.31 47.94 64.35
N ILE A 48 38.22 48.93 64.39
CA ILE A 48 38.81 49.52 63.20
C ILE A 48 39.58 48.47 62.38
N GLN A 49 40.38 47.61 63.04
CA GLN A 49 41.09 46.52 62.36
C GLN A 49 40.14 45.51 61.69
N PHE A 50 39.02 45.20 62.34
CA PHE A 50 38.00 44.30 61.79
C PHE A 50 37.33 44.90 60.55
N PHE A 51 36.85 46.14 60.63
CA PHE A 51 36.22 46.82 59.50
C PHE A 51 37.20 47.06 58.35
N ALA A 52 38.46 47.42 58.64
CA ALA A 52 39.50 47.62 57.63
C ALA A 52 39.82 46.34 56.83
N ASN A 53 39.66 45.16 57.43
CA ASN A 53 39.86 43.89 56.75
C ASN A 53 38.59 43.37 56.06
N MET A 54 37.42 43.62 56.65
CA MET A 54 36.14 43.09 56.17
C MET A 54 35.55 43.90 55.00
N LEU A 55 35.59 45.24 55.09
CA LEU A 55 35.00 46.11 54.07
C LEU A 55 35.61 45.89 52.67
N PRO A 56 36.95 45.82 52.49
CA PRO A 56 37.52 45.53 51.17
C PRO A 56 37.12 44.16 50.63
N SER A 57 37.03 43.16 51.50
CA SER A 57 36.63 41.79 51.12
C SER A 57 35.17 41.76 50.65
N MET A 58 34.26 42.41 51.36
CA MET A 58 32.86 42.49 50.96
C MET A 58 32.66 43.32 49.69
N ILE A 59 33.39 44.43 49.53
CA ILE A 59 33.33 45.24 48.31
C ILE A 59 33.81 44.44 47.10
N MET A 60 34.93 43.71 47.22
CA MET A 60 35.39 42.83 46.15
C MET A 60 34.37 41.73 45.81
N SER A 61 33.81 41.06 46.83
CA SER A 61 32.83 39.99 46.63
C SER A 61 31.58 40.49 45.92
N PHE A 62 30.99 41.58 46.42
CA PHE A 62 29.81 42.20 45.81
C PHE A 62 30.10 42.68 44.38
N THR A 63 31.23 43.36 44.16
CA THR A 63 31.61 43.86 42.82
C THR A 63 31.80 42.72 41.84
N THR A 64 32.44 41.62 42.27
CA THR A 64 32.65 40.42 41.44
C THR A 64 31.32 39.78 41.07
N SER A 65 30.43 39.57 42.05
CA SER A 65 29.10 38.99 41.80
C SER A 65 28.23 39.89 40.92
N ALA A 66 28.24 41.21 41.15
CA ALA A 66 27.51 42.17 40.34
C ALA A 66 28.03 42.19 38.89
N MET A 67 29.35 42.13 38.69
CA MET A 67 29.97 42.07 37.37
C MET A 67 29.64 40.76 36.64
N GLN A 68 29.64 39.63 37.35
CA GLN A 68 29.24 38.33 36.79
C GLN A 68 27.77 38.35 36.34
N LEU A 69 26.87 38.86 37.18
CA LEU A 69 25.44 39.00 36.86
C LEU A 69 25.21 39.94 35.68
N ALA A 70 25.93 41.07 35.64
CA ALA A 70 25.84 42.03 34.53
C ALA A 70 26.30 41.40 33.20
N LEU A 71 27.37 40.60 33.22
CA LEU A 71 27.85 39.85 32.05
C LEU A 71 26.83 38.81 31.59
N ASP A 72 26.24 38.05 32.52
CA ASP A 72 25.20 37.06 32.22
C ASP A 72 23.96 37.71 31.61
N LEU A 73 23.53 38.86 32.15
CA LEU A 73 22.40 39.62 31.62
C LEU A 73 22.69 40.14 30.21
N ALA A 74 23.89 40.70 30.00
CA ALA A 74 24.32 41.18 28.69
C ALA A 74 24.38 40.04 27.67
N TYR A 75 24.88 38.87 28.07
CA TYR A 75 24.94 37.69 27.21
C TYR A 75 23.55 37.20 26.83
N LYS A 76 22.65 37.03 27.81
CA LYS A 76 21.25 36.66 27.54
C LYS A 76 20.57 37.66 26.64
N HIS A 77 20.79 38.96 26.83
CA HIS A 77 20.18 39.98 25.99
C HIS A 77 20.74 39.96 24.55
N LEU A 78 22.02 39.60 24.36
CA LEU A 78 22.63 39.43 23.05
C LEU A 78 22.07 38.20 22.31
N THR A 79 21.86 37.09 23.02
CA THR A 79 21.35 35.85 22.42
C THR A 79 19.83 35.81 22.31
N PHE A 80 19.11 36.63 23.07
CA PHE A 80 17.65 36.67 23.09
C PHE A 80 17.07 36.93 21.70
N GLU A 81 17.62 37.88 20.96
CA GLU A 81 17.12 38.21 19.62
C GLU A 81 17.33 37.04 18.64
N THR A 82 18.47 36.36 18.72
CA THR A 82 18.75 35.17 17.90
C THR A 82 17.88 33.98 18.27
N GLU A 83 17.63 33.75 19.56
CA GLU A 83 16.73 32.69 20.03
C GLU A 83 15.28 32.97 19.62
N LEU A 84 14.84 34.23 19.74
CA LEU A 84 13.50 34.65 19.33
C LEU A 84 13.30 34.48 17.82
N GLN A 85 14.28 34.87 17.00
CA GLN A 85 14.25 34.62 15.55
C GLN A 85 14.24 33.12 15.23
N GLY A 86 14.99 32.30 15.98
CA GLY A 86 14.97 30.85 15.86
C GLY A 86 13.59 30.26 16.15
N LEU A 87 12.96 30.66 17.26
CA LEU A 87 11.62 30.23 17.63
C LEU A 87 10.56 30.69 16.63
N GLN A 88 10.68 31.90 16.07
CA GLN A 88 9.78 32.38 15.02
C GLN A 88 9.88 31.53 13.76
N LYS A 89 11.10 31.21 13.31
CA LYS A 89 11.31 30.31 12.15
C LYS A 89 10.77 28.92 12.42
N GLN A 90 10.94 28.39 13.63
CA GLN A 90 10.40 27.10 14.02
C GLN A 90 8.87 27.10 13.99
N ASN A 91 8.21 28.15 14.52
CA ASN A 91 6.77 28.29 14.44
C ASN A 91 6.26 28.39 13.00
N GLN A 92 6.94 29.16 12.14
CA GLN A 92 6.59 29.24 10.71
C GLN A 92 6.71 27.87 10.02
N ALA A 93 7.79 27.13 10.28
CA ALA A 93 7.96 25.78 9.74
C ALA A 93 6.90 24.80 10.26
N LEU A 94 6.47 24.92 11.51
CA LEU A 94 5.38 24.13 12.07
C LEU A 94 4.05 24.47 11.40
N ASP A 95 3.74 25.75 11.20
CA ASP A 95 2.52 26.19 10.52
C ASP A 95 2.46 25.70 9.06
N GLU A 96 3.58 25.74 8.33
CA GLU A 96 3.68 25.20 6.98
C GLU A 96 3.47 23.68 6.96
N ASN A 97 4.08 22.95 7.90
CA ASN A 97 3.86 21.51 8.03
C ASN A 97 2.40 21.17 8.35
N ILE A 98 1.76 21.93 9.25
CA ILE A 98 0.34 21.73 9.58
C ILE A 98 -0.53 21.94 8.34
N LYS A 99 -0.28 22.99 7.56
CA LYS A 99 -0.99 23.22 6.28
C LYS A 99 -0.78 22.07 5.31
N GLY A 100 0.45 21.59 5.15
CA GLY A 100 0.77 20.43 4.32
C GLY A 100 0.03 19.16 4.74
N ILE A 101 -0.03 18.87 6.05
CA ILE A 101 -0.78 17.74 6.60
C ILE A 101 -2.29 17.89 6.36
N GLN A 102 -2.84 19.10 6.52
CA GLN A 102 -4.26 19.37 6.25
C GLN A 102 -4.60 19.13 4.77
N GLU A 103 -3.76 19.57 3.84
CA GLU A 103 -3.94 19.34 2.40
C GLU A 103 -3.85 17.85 2.05
N GLN A 104 -2.86 17.13 2.60
CA GLN A 104 -2.75 15.68 2.41
C GLN A 104 -3.96 14.94 2.96
N THR A 105 -4.46 15.34 4.13
CA THR A 105 -5.66 14.76 4.74
C THR A 105 -6.88 15.00 3.87
N ARG A 106 -7.04 16.21 3.32
CA ARG A 106 -8.13 16.55 2.39
C ARG A 106 -8.08 15.71 1.12
N ASN A 107 -6.91 15.60 0.49
CA ASN A 107 -6.74 14.78 -0.71
C ASN A 107 -7.01 13.29 -0.45
N THR A 108 -6.59 12.79 0.71
CA THR A 108 -6.86 11.40 1.10
C THR A 108 -8.35 11.15 1.31
N ARG A 109 -9.07 12.09 1.93
CA ARG A 109 -10.53 12.00 2.08
C ARG A 109 -11.23 11.99 0.73
N LEU A 110 -10.90 12.94 -0.16
CA LEU A 110 -11.47 12.97 -1.51
C LEU A 110 -11.23 11.66 -2.27
N LYS A 111 -10.00 11.13 -2.21
CA LYS A 111 -9.66 9.85 -2.84
C LYS A 111 -10.44 8.68 -2.25
N ASN A 112 -10.67 8.67 -0.94
CA ASN A 112 -11.48 7.63 -0.31
C ASN A 112 -12.95 7.71 -0.74
N ASP A 113 -13.51 8.92 -0.80
CA ASP A 113 -14.87 9.15 -1.25
C ASP A 113 -15.04 8.72 -2.72
N GLU A 114 -14.10 9.07 -3.60
CA GLU A 114 -14.07 8.63 -5.00
C GLU A 114 -13.98 7.09 -5.12
N LEU A 115 -13.16 6.45 -4.29
CA LEU A 115 -13.03 4.99 -4.29
C LEU A 115 -14.31 4.32 -3.82
N GLU A 116 -15.03 4.92 -2.87
CA GLU A 116 -16.31 4.42 -2.38
C GLU A 116 -17.41 4.54 -3.44
N GLU A 117 -17.47 5.65 -4.17
CA GLU A 117 -18.37 5.81 -5.32
C GLU A 117 -18.06 4.79 -6.44
N GLN A 118 -16.77 4.61 -6.77
CA GLN A 118 -16.37 3.64 -7.79
C GLN A 118 -16.61 2.19 -7.39
N LYS A 119 -16.59 1.87 -6.08
CA LYS A 119 -16.77 0.51 -5.58
C LYS A 119 -18.13 -0.07 -5.98
N GLU A 120 -19.20 0.70 -5.84
CA GLU A 120 -20.54 0.22 -6.22
C GLU A 120 -20.68 0.06 -7.74
N LEU A 121 -20.15 1.00 -8.51
CA LEU A 121 -20.19 0.93 -9.97
C LEU A 121 -19.37 -0.27 -10.49
N ARG A 122 -18.21 -0.54 -9.86
CA ARG A 122 -17.37 -1.69 -10.14
C ARG A 122 -18.04 -3.00 -9.74
N ARG A 123 -18.73 -3.05 -8.59
CA ARG A 123 -19.51 -4.22 -8.17
C ARG A 123 -20.60 -4.55 -9.18
N GLN A 124 -21.39 -3.56 -9.58
CA GLN A 124 -22.44 -3.75 -10.60
C GLN A 124 -21.86 -4.20 -11.94
N GLY A 125 -20.71 -3.65 -12.35
CA GLY A 125 -20.01 -4.09 -13.56
C GLY A 125 -19.58 -5.55 -13.49
N LEU A 126 -19.01 -5.98 -12.36
CA LEU A 126 -18.61 -7.37 -12.13
C LEU A 126 -19.81 -8.33 -12.10
N GLU A 127 -20.93 -7.93 -11.49
CA GLU A 127 -22.16 -8.74 -11.51
C GLU A 127 -22.68 -8.97 -12.94
N LYS A 128 -22.70 -7.92 -13.76
CA LYS A 128 -23.08 -8.04 -15.18
C LYS A 128 -22.11 -8.94 -15.97
N GLN A 129 -20.81 -8.86 -15.70
CA GLN A 129 -19.82 -9.74 -16.33
C GLN A 129 -20.04 -11.20 -15.93
N ASN A 130 -20.29 -11.48 -14.65
CA ASN A 130 -20.60 -12.84 -14.19
C ASN A 130 -21.85 -13.40 -14.88
N LEU A 131 -22.93 -12.62 -14.95
CA LEU A 131 -24.15 -13.05 -15.66
C LEU A 131 -23.89 -13.37 -17.14
N LEU A 132 -23.07 -12.57 -17.81
CA LEU A 132 -22.71 -12.79 -19.21
C LEU A 132 -21.84 -14.04 -19.37
N LEU A 133 -20.88 -14.27 -18.47
CA LEU A 133 -20.06 -15.48 -18.44
C LEU A 133 -20.90 -16.72 -18.19
N ASP A 134 -21.83 -16.68 -17.24
CA ASP A 134 -22.76 -17.79 -16.97
C ASP A 134 -23.62 -18.11 -18.20
N ALA A 135 -24.13 -17.08 -18.88
CA ALA A 135 -24.88 -17.25 -20.11
C ALA A 135 -24.03 -17.85 -21.24
N GLN A 136 -22.76 -17.44 -21.37
CA GLN A 136 -21.83 -18.03 -22.34
C GLN A 136 -21.49 -19.48 -22.01
N ILE A 137 -21.27 -19.81 -20.73
CA ILE A 137 -21.04 -21.18 -20.26
C ILE A 137 -22.25 -22.04 -20.61
N GLN A 138 -23.47 -21.55 -20.38
CA GLN A 138 -24.68 -22.30 -20.71
C GLN A 138 -24.82 -22.49 -22.23
N LYS A 139 -24.62 -21.44 -23.02
CA LYS A 139 -24.63 -21.52 -24.48
C LYS A 139 -23.62 -22.55 -25.00
N LEU A 140 -22.38 -22.54 -24.48
CA LEU A 140 -21.35 -23.50 -24.87
C LEU A 140 -21.72 -24.94 -24.50
N LYS A 141 -22.38 -25.16 -23.35
CA LYS A 141 -22.91 -26.49 -22.99
C LYS A 141 -23.95 -26.96 -23.99
N ASP A 142 -24.88 -26.08 -24.37
CA ASP A 142 -25.95 -26.39 -25.33
C ASP A 142 -25.38 -26.65 -26.73
N GLU A 143 -24.43 -25.82 -27.19
CA GLU A 143 -23.72 -26.03 -28.46
C GLU A 143 -22.91 -27.33 -28.45
N THR A 144 -22.25 -27.67 -27.34
CA THR A 144 -21.50 -28.93 -27.20
C THR A 144 -22.45 -30.14 -27.24
N ALA A 145 -23.61 -30.05 -26.58
CA ALA A 145 -24.61 -31.12 -26.60
C ALA A 145 -25.19 -31.29 -28.01
N LEU A 146 -25.49 -30.19 -28.70
CA LEU A 146 -25.95 -30.19 -30.08
C LEU A 146 -24.89 -30.80 -31.01
N ALA A 147 -23.63 -30.38 -30.91
CA ALA A 147 -22.54 -30.91 -31.71
C ALA A 147 -22.35 -32.42 -31.50
N LYS A 148 -22.43 -32.92 -30.25
CA LYS A 148 -22.39 -34.36 -29.95
C LYS A 148 -23.56 -35.11 -30.60
N SER A 149 -24.76 -34.54 -30.56
CA SER A 149 -25.94 -35.14 -31.19
C SER A 149 -25.82 -35.16 -32.71
N GLN A 150 -25.33 -34.07 -33.31
CA GLN A 150 -25.09 -33.97 -34.75
C GLN A 150 -24.02 -34.97 -35.21
N GLN A 151 -22.89 -35.07 -34.49
CA GLN A 151 -21.86 -36.05 -34.78
C GLN A 151 -22.43 -37.48 -34.79
N LYS A 152 -23.21 -37.84 -33.76
CA LYS A 152 -23.85 -39.16 -33.68
C LYS A 152 -24.82 -39.42 -34.84
N ALA A 153 -25.55 -38.40 -35.30
CA ALA A 153 -26.45 -38.52 -36.45
C ALA A 153 -25.66 -38.70 -37.76
N ILE A 154 -24.59 -37.93 -37.95
CA ILE A 154 -23.68 -38.05 -39.09
C ILE A 154 -23.03 -39.44 -39.11
N ASP A 155 -22.51 -39.91 -37.98
CA ASP A 155 -21.89 -41.24 -37.88
C ASP A 155 -22.85 -42.34 -38.30
N ARG A 156 -24.11 -42.30 -37.82
CA ARG A 156 -25.17 -43.21 -38.25
C ARG A 156 -25.46 -43.10 -39.74
N GLN A 157 -25.60 -41.88 -40.25
CA GLN A 157 -25.87 -41.65 -41.66
C GLN A 157 -24.74 -42.18 -42.56
N VAL A 158 -23.48 -42.08 -42.13
CA VAL A 158 -22.34 -42.65 -42.85
C VAL A 158 -22.45 -44.18 -42.90
N VAL A 159 -22.81 -44.83 -41.80
CA VAL A 159 -23.05 -46.29 -41.76
C VAL A 159 -24.22 -46.67 -42.67
N ASP A 160 -25.36 -45.98 -42.57
CA ASP A 160 -26.55 -46.24 -43.38
C ASP A 160 -26.23 -46.07 -44.88
N ASN A 161 -25.51 -45.01 -45.25
CA ASN A 161 -25.08 -44.78 -46.63
C ASN A 161 -24.13 -45.88 -47.13
N ARG A 162 -23.20 -46.35 -46.29
CA ARG A 162 -22.32 -47.49 -46.65
C ARG A 162 -23.15 -48.75 -46.88
N LEU A 163 -24.11 -49.05 -45.99
CA LEU A 163 -25.00 -50.20 -46.11
C LEU A 163 -25.87 -50.13 -47.37
N ILE A 164 -26.46 -48.97 -47.66
CA ILE A 164 -27.27 -48.76 -48.86
C ILE A 164 -26.43 -48.98 -50.12
N LYS A 165 -25.23 -48.39 -50.19
CA LYS A 165 -24.33 -48.56 -51.34
C LYS A 165 -23.93 -50.02 -51.54
N VAL A 166 -23.51 -50.71 -50.48
CA VAL A 166 -23.16 -52.13 -50.54
C VAL A 166 -24.36 -52.96 -50.98
N SER A 167 -25.53 -52.74 -50.39
CA SER A 167 -26.77 -53.44 -50.75
C SER A 167 -27.16 -53.20 -52.22
N SER A 168 -27.01 -51.97 -52.73
CA SER A 168 -27.30 -51.64 -54.13
C SER A 168 -26.34 -52.35 -55.09
N ILE A 169 -25.02 -52.22 -54.88
CA ILE A 169 -24.00 -52.88 -55.72
C ILE A 169 -24.24 -54.39 -55.76
N LEU A 170 -24.56 -54.98 -54.62
CA LEU A 170 -24.82 -56.42 -54.51
C LEU A 170 -26.13 -56.82 -55.19
N LYS A 171 -27.21 -56.05 -55.00
CA LYS A 171 -28.50 -56.28 -55.69
C LYS A 171 -28.32 -56.19 -57.21
N ASP A 172 -27.61 -55.19 -57.69
CA ASP A 172 -27.36 -54.98 -59.12
C ASP A 172 -26.54 -56.14 -59.67
N SER A 173 -25.46 -56.55 -58.99
CA SER A 173 -24.66 -57.72 -59.38
C SER A 173 -25.46 -59.02 -59.45
N VAL A 174 -26.33 -59.30 -58.47
CA VAL A 174 -27.20 -60.49 -58.49
C VAL A 174 -28.23 -60.41 -59.60
N SER A 175 -28.84 -59.24 -59.79
CA SER A 175 -29.89 -59.03 -60.79
C SER A 175 -29.35 -59.10 -62.22
N GLU A 176 -28.20 -58.50 -62.50
CA GLU A 176 -27.53 -58.53 -63.80
C GLU A 176 -27.10 -59.96 -64.17
N ASN A 177 -26.54 -60.70 -63.21
CA ASN A 177 -26.16 -62.10 -63.43
C ASN A 177 -27.38 -63.01 -63.68
N HIS A 178 -28.47 -62.80 -62.94
CA HIS A 178 -29.74 -63.51 -63.19
C HIS A 178 -30.37 -63.13 -64.55
N ALA A 179 -30.32 -61.86 -64.94
CA ALA A 179 -30.81 -61.40 -66.25
C ALA A 179 -29.97 -61.96 -67.41
N GLY A 180 -28.67 -62.18 -67.21
CA GLY A 180 -27.76 -62.85 -68.14
C GLY A 180 -27.91 -64.39 -68.21
N GLY A 181 -28.88 -64.96 -67.48
CA GLY A 181 -29.13 -66.40 -67.48
C GLY A 181 -28.17 -67.21 -66.62
N MET A 182 -27.47 -66.60 -65.67
CA MET A 182 -26.60 -67.28 -64.71
C MET A 182 -27.32 -67.45 -63.38
N VAL A 183 -27.12 -68.56 -62.68
CA VAL A 183 -27.61 -68.80 -61.32
C VAL A 183 -26.50 -68.44 -60.33
N VAL A 184 -26.81 -67.53 -59.40
CA VAL A 184 -25.84 -67.11 -58.37
C VAL A 184 -25.75 -68.21 -57.28
N PRO A 185 -24.55 -68.74 -56.96
CA PRO A 185 -24.38 -69.77 -55.95
C PRO A 185 -24.77 -69.32 -54.53
N ALA A 186 -25.27 -70.24 -53.71
CA ALA A 186 -25.68 -69.97 -52.32
C ALA A 186 -24.54 -69.40 -51.44
N GLU A 187 -23.30 -69.83 -51.67
CA GLU A 187 -22.11 -69.32 -50.95
C GLU A 187 -21.85 -67.82 -51.22
N MET A 188 -22.17 -67.33 -52.42
CA MET A 188 -22.08 -65.91 -52.72
C MET A 188 -23.19 -65.12 -52.00
N ILE A 189 -24.40 -65.68 -51.92
CA ILE A 189 -25.51 -65.09 -51.15
C ILE A 189 -25.17 -65.03 -49.66
N LYS A 190 -24.55 -66.08 -49.12
CA LYS A 190 -24.09 -66.12 -47.72
C LYS A 190 -23.00 -65.08 -47.46
N TYR A 191 -22.00 -64.99 -48.33
CA TYR A 191 -20.99 -63.94 -48.27
C TYR A 191 -21.60 -62.53 -48.33
N PHE A 192 -22.66 -62.32 -49.11
CA PHE A 192 -23.38 -61.05 -49.15
C PHE A 192 -24.05 -60.71 -47.82
N LEU A 193 -24.70 -61.68 -47.18
CA LEU A 193 -25.31 -61.49 -45.86
C LEU A 193 -24.23 -61.23 -44.79
N ASP A 194 -23.08 -61.89 -44.88
CA ASP A 194 -21.95 -61.67 -43.98
C ASP A 194 -21.35 -60.27 -44.16
N VAL A 195 -21.11 -59.82 -45.40
CA VAL A 195 -20.64 -58.46 -45.68
C VAL A 195 -21.61 -57.41 -45.13
N LEU A 196 -22.92 -57.61 -45.31
CA LEU A 196 -23.94 -56.72 -44.74
C LEU A 196 -23.91 -56.74 -43.21
N HIS A 197 -23.86 -57.93 -42.60
CA HIS A 197 -23.82 -58.10 -41.15
C HIS A 197 -22.60 -57.44 -40.49
N TYR A 198 -21.41 -57.66 -41.06
CA TYR A 198 -20.15 -57.12 -40.55
C TYR A 198 -20.01 -55.61 -40.81
N THR A 199 -20.61 -55.10 -41.90
CA THR A 199 -20.70 -53.64 -42.14
C THR A 199 -21.62 -52.96 -41.10
N ILE A 200 -22.72 -53.60 -40.68
CA ILE A 200 -23.60 -53.08 -39.61
C ILE A 200 -22.87 -53.04 -38.26
N LYS A 201 -21.98 -54.01 -38.00
CA LYS A 201 -21.20 -54.10 -36.76
C LYS A 201 -19.92 -53.25 -36.76
N ASP A 202 -19.63 -52.56 -37.86
CA ASP A 202 -18.37 -51.82 -38.09
C ASP A 202 -17.11 -52.69 -37.88
N ASP A 203 -17.22 -53.99 -38.16
CA ASP A 203 -16.19 -55.01 -37.95
C ASP A 203 -15.83 -55.69 -39.28
N VAL A 204 -15.25 -54.89 -40.18
CA VAL A 204 -14.93 -55.27 -41.56
C VAL A 204 -13.76 -56.26 -41.64
N GLN A 205 -13.04 -56.48 -40.52
CA GLN A 205 -11.87 -57.35 -40.48
C GLN A 205 -12.22 -58.85 -40.52
N ASN A 206 -13.47 -59.20 -40.21
CA ASN A 206 -13.94 -60.58 -40.12
C ASN A 206 -14.75 -61.06 -41.34
N ILE A 207 -14.70 -60.31 -42.44
CA ILE A 207 -15.37 -60.68 -43.69
C ILE A 207 -14.61 -61.84 -44.36
N ASN A 208 -15.17 -63.05 -44.27
CA ASN A 208 -14.55 -64.23 -44.84
C ASN A 208 -14.95 -64.40 -46.31
N LYS A 209 -14.07 -64.01 -47.23
CA LYS A 209 -14.30 -64.12 -48.67
C LYS A 209 -14.28 -65.59 -49.11
N PRO A 210 -15.32 -66.10 -49.79
CA PRO A 210 -15.30 -67.46 -50.30
C PRO A 210 -14.15 -67.64 -51.30
N SER A 211 -13.39 -68.71 -51.12
CA SER A 211 -12.14 -68.96 -51.86
C SER A 211 -12.35 -69.35 -53.31
N ASN A 212 -13.52 -69.89 -53.68
CA ASN A 212 -13.94 -70.14 -55.06
C ASN A 212 -15.48 -70.14 -55.17
N TYR A 213 -16.01 -69.58 -56.25
CA TYR A 213 -17.42 -69.71 -56.62
C TYR A 213 -17.55 -69.93 -58.12
N THR A 214 -18.41 -70.86 -58.51
CA THR A 214 -18.66 -71.20 -59.92
C THR A 214 -20.10 -70.86 -60.24
N MET A 215 -20.31 -69.88 -61.12
CA MET A 215 -21.64 -69.50 -61.58
C MET A 215 -22.08 -70.51 -62.65
N THR A 216 -23.29 -71.06 -62.51
CA THR A 216 -23.83 -72.03 -63.45
C THR A 216 -24.81 -71.32 -64.40
N LYS A 217 -24.72 -71.61 -65.69
CA LYS A 217 -25.70 -71.13 -66.66
C LYS A 217 -27.00 -71.91 -66.47
N LYS A 218 -28.12 -71.19 -66.48
CA LYS A 218 -29.47 -71.74 -66.39
C LYS A 218 -29.86 -72.43 -67.70
#